data_AF-A0A7C3TWZ5-F1
#
_entry.id   AF-A0A7C3TWZ5-F1
#
_cell.length_a   1.000
_cell.length_b   1.000
_cell.length_c   1.000
_cell.angle_alpha   90.00
_cell.angle_beta   90.00
_cell.angle_gamma   90.00
#
_symmetry.space_group_name_H-M   'P 1'
#
loop_
_entity.id
_entity.type
_entity.pdbx_description
1 polymer ?
#
loop_
_entity_poly.entity_id
_entity_poly.type
_entity_poly.pdbx_seq_one_letter_code
_entity_poly.pdbx_strand_id
1 'polypeptide(L)' 'MWRVFNMGIGLVMIVAQEDEEKLLRLCHQRAEKPVLLGEIIRGERKVELVG' A
#
# COMPACT_ATOMS: atom_id res chain seq x y z
N MET A 1 -14.38 2.89 -11.13
CA MET A 1 -14.05 1.54 -10.64
C MET A 1 -13.56 1.55 -9.20
N TRP A 2 -12.49 2.29 -8.90
CA TRP A 2 -11.85 2.40 -7.57
C TRP A 2 -12.73 2.80 -6.38
N ARG A 3 -13.87 3.48 -6.60
CA ARG A 3 -14.83 3.81 -5.54
C ARG A 3 -15.66 2.60 -5.07
N VAL A 4 -15.77 1.57 -5.91
CA VAL A 4 -16.72 0.45 -5.71
C VAL A 4 -15.99 -0.88 -5.61
N PHE A 5 -14.91 -1.05 -6.38
CA PHE A 5 -14.10 -2.27 -6.38
C PHE A 5 -12.70 -1.98 -5.84
N ASN A 6 -12.15 -2.97 -5.17
CA ASN A 6 -10.81 -2.93 -4.58
C ASN A 6 -9.67 -3.05 -5.62
N MET A 7 -10.02 -3.38 -6.87
CA MET A 7 -9.09 -3.45 -8.00
C MET A 7 -7.86 -4.33 -7.74
N GLY A 8 -8.04 -5.43 -7.01
CA GLY A 8 -6.99 -6.39 -6.70
C GLY A 8 -6.17 -6.06 -5.45
N ILE A 9 -6.47 -4.96 -4.74
CA ILE A 9 -5.82 -4.61 -3.48
C ILE A 9 -6.77 -4.95 -2.31
N GLY A 10 -6.51 -6.07 -1.64
CA GLY A 10 -7.34 -6.51 -0.50
C GLY A 10 -7.06 -5.75 0.82
N LEU A 11 -5.85 -5.21 0.96
CA LEU A 11 -5.38 -4.54 2.17
C LEU A 11 -4.40 -3.42 1.81
N VAL A 12 -4.52 -2.29 2.51
CA VAL A 12 -3.53 -1.21 2.50
C VAL A 12 -3.03 -1.04 3.92
N MET A 13 -1.71 -1.02 4.09
CA MET A 13 -1.05 -0.80 5.38
C MET A 13 -0.08 0.37 5.23
N ILE A 14 -0.13 1.30 6.18
CA ILE A 14 0.86 2.37 6.29
C ILE A 14 1.97 1.87 7.21
N VAL A 15 3.20 1.96 6.76
CA VAL A 15 4.40 1.55 7.52
C VAL A 15 5.41 2.67 7.55
N ALA A 16 6.30 2.63 8.54
CA ALA A 16 7.48 3.48 8.52
C ALA A 16 8.39 3.07 7.36
N GLN A 17 9.06 4.04 6.74
CA GLN A 17 9.93 3.79 5.59
C GLN A 17 11.07 2.81 5.93
N GLU A 18 11.60 2.89 7.15
CA GLU A 18 12.63 1.98 7.66
C GLU A 18 12.19 0.51 7.79
N ASP A 19 10.88 0.26 7.89
CA ASP A 19 10.31 -1.10 8.01
C ASP A 19 9.89 -1.70 6.66
N GLU A 20 9.93 -0.94 5.56
CA GLU A 20 9.42 -1.35 4.24
C GLU A 20 10.03 -2.68 3.78
N GLU A 21 11.36 -2.77 3.74
CA GLU A 21 12.05 -3.95 3.21
C GLU A 21 11.78 -5.19 4.06
N LYS A 22 11.76 -5.03 5.39
CA LYS A 22 11.46 -6.11 6.33
C LYS A 22 10.03 -6.62 6.13
N LEU A 23 9.06 -5.73 5.93
CA LEU A 23 7.66 -6.08 5.70
C LEU A 23 7.49 -6.81 4.36
N LEU A 24 8.10 -6.31 3.28
CA LEU A 24 8.05 -6.93 1.96
C LEU A 24 8.56 -8.37 2.00
N ARG A 25 9.74 -8.58 2.61
CA ARG A 25 10.31 -9.93 2.79
C ARG A 25 9.39 -10.84 3.59
N LEU A 26 8.83 -10.36 4.70
CA LEU A 26 7.94 -11.14 5.55
C LEU A 26 6.65 -11.56 4.82
N CYS A 27 6.07 -10.67 4.01
CA CYS A 27 4.90 -10.98 3.20
C CYS A 27 5.23 -11.99 2.09
N HIS A 28 6.39 -11.86 1.41
CA HIS A 28 6.82 -12.82 0.40
C HIS A 28 7.02 -14.22 0.98
N GLN A 29 7.55 -14.32 2.21
CA GLN A 29 7.66 -15.60 2.94
C GLN A 29 6.29 -16.25 3.21
N ARG A 30 5.22 -15.46 3.26
CA ARG A 30 3.83 -15.94 3.41
C ARG A 30 3.11 -16.15 2.08
N ALA A 31 3.83 -16.13 0.96
CA ALA A 31 3.29 -16.20 -0.40
C ALA A 31 2.34 -15.04 -0.76
N GLU A 32 2.40 -13.94 0.00
CA GLU A 32 1.70 -12.70 -0.34
C GLU A 32 2.52 -11.87 -1.33
N LYS A 33 1.83 -11.05 -2.12
CA LYS A 33 2.44 -10.19 -3.16
C LYS A 33 2.20 -8.71 -2.86
N PRO A 34 2.79 -8.16 -1.78
CA PRO A 34 2.65 -6.75 -1.47
C PRO A 34 3.32 -5.90 -2.55
N VAL A 35 2.77 -4.71 -2.76
CA VAL A 35 3.33 -3.71 -3.67
C VAL A 35 3.42 -2.38 -2.94
N LEU A 36 4.46 -1.60 -3.23
CA LEU A 36 4.53 -0.20 -2.79
C LEU A 36 3.50 0.59 -3.60
N LEU A 37 2.43 1.03 -2.94
CA LEU A 37 1.32 1.75 -3.59
C LEU A 37 1.55 3.25 -3.67
N GLY A 38 2.35 3.82 -2.77
CA GLY A 38 2.60 5.25 -2.70
C GLY A 38 3.10 5.68 -1.31
N GLU A 39 3.03 6.98 -1.06
CA GLU A 39 3.52 7.60 0.17
C GLU A 39 2.44 8.48 0.83
N ILE A 40 2.60 8.73 2.13
CA ILE A 40 1.74 9.65 2.87
C ILE A 40 2.41 11.03 2.91
N ILE A 41 1.77 12.01 2.30
CA ILE A 41 2.18 13.41 2.34
C ILE A 41 1.26 14.23 3.25
N ARG A 42 1.75 15.39 3.72
CA ARG A 42 0.88 16.36 4.40
C ARG A 42 -0.17 16.87 3.41
N GLY A 43 -1.44 16.84 3.80
CA GLY A 43 -2.55 17.29 2.95
C GLY A 43 -3.88 17.33 3.68
N GLU A 44 -4.95 17.60 2.94
CA GLU A 44 -6.31 17.80 3.48
C GLU A 44 -7.12 16.50 3.61
N ARG A 45 -6.49 15.40 4.04
CA ARG A 45 -7.15 14.08 4.21
C ARG A 45 -7.80 13.55 2.93
N LYS A 46 -7.21 13.84 1.77
CA LYS A 46 -7.63 13.35 0.46
C LYS A 46 -6.69 12.23 0.01
N VAL A 47 -7.24 11.28 -0.74
CA VAL A 47 -6.48 10.25 -1.46
C VAL A 47 -6.56 10.58 -2.93
N GLU A 48 -5.41 10.75 -3.56
CA GLU A 48 -5.31 11.01 -5.00
C GLU A 48 -4.78 9.76 -5.69
N LEU A 49 -5.49 9.33 -6.73
CA LEU A 49 -5.04 8.26 -7.63
C LEU A 49 -4.32 8.94 -8.79
N VAL A 50 -2.98 8.87 -8.78
CA VAL A 50 -2.13 9.42 -9.83
C VAL A 50 -1.77 8.29 -10.79
N GLY A 51 -1.97 8.50 -12.10
CA GLY A 51 -1.76 7.50 -13.15
C GLY A 51 -0.99 8.07 -14.33
#